data_AF-A0A854CHQ8-F1
#
_entry.id   AF-A0A854CHQ8-F1
#
_cell.length_a   1.000
_cell.length_b   1.000
_cell.length_c   1.000
_cell.angle_alpha   90.00
_cell.angle_beta   90.00
_cell.angle_gamma   90.00
#
_symmetry.space_group_name_H-M   'P 1'
#
loop_
_entity.id
_entity.type
_entity.pdbx_description
1 polymer ?
#
loop_
_entity_poly.entity_id
_entity_poly.type
_entity_poly.pdbx_seq_one_letter_code
_entity_poly.pdbx_strand_id
1 'polypeptide(L)'
;MSWYGKLLGALAGALLLRGAPVVGLMIGLAIGHAVDAGWFKRRPENPYEALGLEPDATTAEIDLAYRRLMSRYHPDKVANADPEARRQAEKKASQINAAYDRIQRLRKR
;
A
#
# COMPACT_ATOMS: atom_id res chain seq x y z
N MET A 1 -15.66 -0.40 0.47
CA MET A 1 -16.39 -0.48 -0.82
C MET A 1 -16.06 0.78 -1.62
N SER A 2 -14.97 0.81 -2.40
CA SER A 2 -14.76 1.90 -3.36
C SER A 2 -15.60 1.60 -4.60
N TRP A 3 -16.73 2.30 -4.78
CA TRP A 3 -17.55 2.18 -5.99
C TRP A 3 -17.18 3.23 -7.04
N TYR A 4 -16.37 4.22 -6.65
CA TYR A 4 -15.95 5.35 -7.47
C TYR A 4 -15.10 4.94 -8.68
N GLY A 5 -14.26 3.90 -8.57
CA GLY A 5 -13.42 3.44 -9.69
C GLY A 5 -14.25 2.91 -10.87
N LYS A 6 -15.29 2.12 -10.57
CA LYS A 6 -16.23 1.56 -11.55
C LYS A 6 -17.06 2.63 -12.25
N LEU A 7 -17.59 3.60 -11.50
CA LEU A 7 -18.40 4.68 -12.05
C LEU A 7 -17.58 5.63 -12.94
N LEU A 8 -16.40 6.05 -12.46
CA LEU A 8 -15.51 6.92 -13.22
C LEU A 8 -14.96 6.21 -14.46
N GLY A 9 -14.59 4.93 -14.33
CA GLY A 9 -14.14 4.11 -15.46
C GLY A 9 -15.21 3.97 -16.54
N ALA A 10 -16.44 3.61 -16.16
CA ALA A 10 -17.56 3.45 -17.09
C ALA A 10 -17.89 4.77 -17.83
N LEU A 11 -17.97 5.90 -17.10
CA LEU A 11 -18.23 7.21 -17.69
C LEU A 11 -17.12 7.67 -18.64
N ALA A 12 -15.86 7.49 -18.24
CA ALA A 12 -14.72 7.82 -19.09
C ALA A 12 -14.68 6.95 -20.36
N GLY A 13 -14.95 5.64 -20.22
CA GLY A 13 -15.01 4.71 -21.35
C GLY A 13 -16.10 5.07 -22.35
N ALA A 14 -17.30 5.43 -21.87
CA ALA A 14 -18.43 5.87 -22.70
C ALA A 14 -18.10 7.17 -23.46
N LEU A 15 -17.41 8.11 -22.82
CA LEU A 15 -17.05 9.40 -23.40
C LEU A 15 -15.94 9.28 -24.47
N LEU A 16 -14.95 8.41 -24.23
CA LEU A 16 -13.83 8.18 -25.15
C LEU A 16 -14.26 7.43 -26.42
N LEU A 17 -15.19 6.48 -26.30
CA LEU A 17 -15.73 5.71 -27.43
C LEU A 17 -17.06 6.31 -27.90
N ARG A 18 -17.01 7.58 -28.33
CA ARG A 18 -18.18 8.35 -28.77
C ARG A 18 -18.98 7.70 -29.92
N GLY A 19 -18.36 6.78 -30.68
CA GLY A 19 -19.02 5.98 -31.73
C GLY A 19 -19.61 4.64 -31.26
N ALA A 20 -19.31 4.18 -30.04
CA ALA A 20 -19.79 2.92 -29.47
C ALA A 20 -19.88 3.01 -27.93
N PRO A 21 -20.80 3.83 -27.39
CA PRO A 21 -20.82 4.18 -25.95
C PRO A 21 -21.06 2.97 -25.04
N VAL A 22 -21.81 1.95 -25.50
CA VAL A 22 -22.05 0.71 -24.74
C VAL A 22 -20.76 -0.10 -24.60
N VAL A 23 -19.94 -0.17 -25.66
CA VAL A 23 -18.63 -0.83 -25.61
C VAL A 23 -17.71 -0.07 -24.66
N GLY A 24 -17.76 1.26 -24.69
CA GLY A 24 -17.07 2.13 -23.74
C GLY A 24 -17.46 1.89 -22.29
N LEU A 25 -18.75 1.76 -21.99
CA LEU A 25 -19.24 1.44 -20.64
C LEU A 25 -18.69 0.09 -20.15
N MET A 26 -18.70 -0.94 -20.99
CA MET A 26 -18.23 -2.28 -20.62
C MET A 26 -16.74 -2.31 -20.33
N ILE A 27 -15.92 -1.70 -21.20
CA ILE A 27 -14.48 -1.61 -21.01
C ILE A 27 -14.16 -0.75 -19.78
N GLY A 28 -14.83 0.39 -19.63
CA GLY A 28 -14.67 1.28 -18.50
C GLY A 28 -15.03 0.63 -17.15
N LEU A 29 -16.11 -0.15 -17.12
CA LEU A 29 -16.52 -0.90 -15.93
C LEU A 29 -15.51 -1.99 -15.59
N ALA A 30 -15.00 -2.73 -16.58
CA ALA A 30 -13.98 -3.76 -16.40
C ALA A 30 -12.66 -3.17 -15.87
N ILE A 31 -12.20 -2.06 -16.45
CA ILE A 31 -10.99 -1.34 -16.00
C ILE A 31 -11.21 -0.77 -14.59
N GLY A 32 -12.36 -0.14 -14.33
CA GLY A 32 -12.70 0.37 -12.99
C GLY A 32 -12.71 -0.76 -11.95
N HIS A 33 -13.23 -1.93 -12.30
CA HIS A 33 -13.19 -3.12 -11.46
C HIS A 33 -11.76 -3.61 -11.21
N ALA A 34 -10.89 -3.62 -12.24
CA ALA A 34 -9.48 -3.98 -12.12
C ALA A 34 -8.70 -3.04 -11.17
N VAL A 35 -8.98 -1.73 -11.24
CA VAL A 35 -8.40 -0.73 -10.36
C VAL A 35 -8.85 -0.95 -8.91
N ASP A 36 -10.15 -1.14 -8.69
CA ASP A 36 -10.72 -1.43 -7.35
C ASP A 36 -10.21 -2.78 -6.80
N ALA A 37 -9.96 -3.76 -7.66
CA ALA A 37 -9.35 -5.05 -7.31
C ALA A 37 -7.85 -4.94 -7.01
N GLY A 38 -7.23 -3.77 -7.20
CA GLY A 38 -5.83 -3.54 -6.91
C GLY A 38 -4.88 -4.16 -7.92
N TRP A 39 -5.29 -4.37 -9.18
CA TRP A 39 -4.40 -4.85 -10.25
C TRP A 39 -3.19 -3.91 -10.43
N PHE A 40 -3.35 -2.61 -10.18
CA PHE A 40 -2.27 -1.62 -10.24
C PHE A 40 -1.51 -1.43 -8.91
N LYS A 41 -1.70 -2.30 -7.92
CA LYS A 41 -0.92 -2.23 -6.68
C LYS A 41 0.55 -2.42 -7.05
N ARG A 42 1.36 -1.38 -6.83
CA ARG A 42 2.81 -1.38 -7.10
C ARG A 42 3.41 -2.68 -6.57
N ARG A 43 4.34 -3.28 -7.32
CA ARG A 43 5.09 -4.46 -6.86
C ARG A 43 5.50 -4.18 -5.41
N PRO A 44 5.24 -5.12 -4.49
CA PRO A 44 5.57 -4.89 -3.11
C PRO A 44 7.07 -4.63 -3.02
N GLU A 45 7.44 -3.46 -2.51
CA GLU A 45 8.82 -3.14 -2.16
C GLU A 45 9.36 -4.28 -1.31
N ASN A 46 10.63 -4.58 -1.53
CA ASN A 46 11.35 -5.60 -0.77
C ASN A 46 11.17 -5.28 0.73
N PRO A 47 10.54 -6.18 1.52
CA PRO A 47 10.21 -5.84 2.90
C PRO A 47 11.46 -5.65 3.77
N TYR A 48 12.60 -6.21 3.38
CA TYR A 48 13.87 -6.00 4.06
C TYR A 48 14.36 -4.55 3.87
N GLU A 49 14.21 -3.97 2.68
CA GLU A 49 14.56 -2.57 2.41
C GLU A 49 13.71 -1.60 3.23
N ALA A 50 12.43 -1.92 3.47
CA ALA A 50 11.56 -1.12 4.34
C ALA A 50 12.04 -1.06 5.81
N LEU A 51 12.82 -2.06 6.24
CA LEU A 51 13.52 -2.08 7.54
C LEU A 51 14.97 -1.59 7.43
N GLY A 52 15.47 -1.28 6.23
CA GLY A 52 16.86 -0.93 5.96
C GLY A 52 17.82 -2.12 6.11
N LEU A 53 17.36 -3.32 5.77
CA LEU A 53 18.09 -4.57 5.90
C LEU A 53 18.31 -5.24 4.54
N GLU A 54 19.32 -6.10 4.47
CA GLU A 54 19.53 -7.01 3.36
C GLU A 54 18.65 -8.28 3.50
N PRO A 55 18.34 -8.99 2.40
CA PRO A 55 17.46 -10.16 2.41
C PRO A 55 17.99 -11.36 3.21
N ASP A 56 19.29 -11.39 3.51
CA ASP A 56 20.00 -12.41 4.28
C ASP A 56 20.05 -12.08 5.79
N ALA A 57 19.48 -10.95 6.22
CA ALA A 57 19.44 -10.54 7.62
C ALA A 57 18.83 -11.62 8.53
N THR A 58 19.45 -11.82 9.68
CA THR A 58 19.03 -12.78 10.70
C THR A 58 17.75 -12.33 11.43
N THR A 59 17.05 -13.26 12.09
CA THR A 59 15.89 -12.90 12.94
C THR A 59 16.21 -11.83 13.97
N ALA A 60 17.39 -11.94 14.58
CA ALA A 60 17.81 -11.01 15.61
C ALA A 60 17.96 -9.59 15.04
N GLU A 61 18.54 -9.46 13.85
CA GLU A 61 18.69 -8.18 13.16
C GLU A 61 17.34 -7.59 12.72
N ILE A 62 16.44 -8.44 12.21
CA ILE A 62 15.07 -8.05 11.84
C ILE A 62 14.32 -7.51 13.06
N ASP A 63 14.33 -8.23 14.17
CA ASP A 63 13.63 -7.84 15.40
C ASP A 63 14.25 -6.59 16.03
N LEU A 64 15.58 -6.43 15.93
CA LEU A 64 16.29 -5.26 16.40
C LEU A 64 15.95 -4.03 15.55
N ALA A 65 15.97 -4.15 14.22
CA ALA A 65 15.60 -3.08 13.30
C ALA A 65 14.15 -2.66 13.51
N TYR A 66 13.24 -3.63 13.62
CA TYR A 66 11.83 -3.38 13.91
C TYR A 66 11.65 -2.56 15.20
N ARG A 67 12.24 -3.02 16.31
CA ARG A 67 12.16 -2.31 17.61
C ARG A 67 12.75 -0.91 17.54
N ARG A 68 13.90 -0.74 16.87
CA ARG A 68 14.54 0.57 16.67
C ARG A 68 13.63 1.52 15.89
N LEU A 69 13.09 1.08 14.76
CA LEU A 69 12.22 1.90 13.91
C LEU A 69 10.90 2.24 14.61
N MET A 70 10.26 1.27 15.27
CA MET A 70 9.04 1.54 16.05
C MET A 70 9.32 2.48 17.20
N SER A 71 10.47 2.40 17.88
CA SER A 71 10.83 3.36 18.91
C SER A 71 10.98 4.79 18.40
N ARG A 72 11.15 5.01 17.09
CA ARG A 72 11.26 6.33 16.46
C ARG A 72 9.92 6.83 15.94
N TYR A 73 9.12 5.95 15.35
CA TYR A 73 7.88 6.33 14.64
C TYR A 73 6.59 5.92 15.35
N HIS A 74 6.66 5.43 16.61
CA HIS A 74 5.47 5.01 17.35
C HIS A 74 4.45 6.16 17.44
N PRO A 75 3.15 5.92 17.18
CA PRO A 75 2.12 6.95 17.25
C PRO A 75 2.10 7.67 18.62
N ASP A 76 2.30 6.94 19.71
CA ASP A 76 2.37 7.53 21.06
C ASP A 76 3.48 8.57 21.23
N LYS A 77 4.61 8.41 20.52
CA LYS A 77 5.74 9.35 20.62
C LYS A 77 5.53 10.62 19.81
N VAL A 78 4.66 10.58 18.82
CA VAL A 78 4.31 11.73 17.98
C VAL A 78 2.94 12.29 18.32
N ALA A 79 2.29 11.83 19.39
CA ALA A 79 0.93 12.24 19.75
C ALA A 79 0.77 13.77 19.89
N ASN A 80 1.80 14.43 20.41
CA ASN A 80 1.88 15.89 20.60
C ASN A 80 2.57 16.63 19.45
N ALA A 81 2.99 15.93 18.39
CA ALA A 81 3.63 16.56 17.23
C ALA A 81 2.59 17.18 16.28
N ASP A 82 3.07 18.04 15.38
CA ASP A 82 2.22 18.65 14.36
C ASP A 82 1.46 17.60 13.52
N PRO A 83 0.25 17.93 13.02
CA PRO A 83 -0.58 16.99 12.27
C PRO A 83 0.11 16.32 11.08
N GLU A 84 1.02 17.04 10.41
CA GLU A 84 1.79 16.48 9.31
C GLU A 84 2.85 15.47 9.78
N ALA A 85 3.58 15.81 10.86
CA ALA A 85 4.54 14.89 11.46
C ALA A 85 3.87 13.61 11.97
N ARG A 86 2.68 13.73 12.56
CA ARG A 86 1.84 12.60 12.96
C ARG A 86 1.46 11.71 11.79
N ARG A 87 0.92 12.28 10.71
CA ARG A 87 0.57 11.51 9.50
C ARG A 87 1.77 10.79 8.91
N GLN A 88 2.93 11.45 8.86
CA GLN A 88 4.15 10.84 8.33
C GLN A 88 4.65 9.69 9.20
N ALA A 89 4.64 9.86 10.52
CA ALA A 89 5.01 8.82 11.47
C ALA A 89 4.04 7.63 11.44
N GLU A 90 2.73 7.87 11.40
CA GLU A 90 1.71 6.82 11.24
C GLU A 90 1.91 6.03 9.94
N LYS A 91 2.15 6.74 8.83
CA LYS A 91 2.45 6.11 7.53
C LYS A 91 3.71 5.25 7.62
N LYS A 92 4.77 5.74 8.27
CA LYS A 92 6.01 4.98 8.44
C LYS A 92 5.84 3.79 9.36
N ALA A 93 5.19 3.94 10.51
CA ALA A 93 4.87 2.83 11.41
C ALA A 93 4.05 1.74 10.71
N SER A 94 3.05 2.14 9.91
CA SER A 94 2.25 1.21 9.11
C SER A 94 3.12 0.44 8.09
N GLN A 95 4.04 1.11 7.40
CA GLN A 95 4.98 0.47 6.48
C GLN A 95 5.91 -0.53 7.20
N ILE A 96 6.44 -0.15 8.36
CA ILE A 96 7.32 -0.99 9.18
C ILE A 96 6.60 -2.26 9.63
N ASN A 97 5.38 -2.13 10.15
CA ASN A 97 4.55 -3.27 10.58
C ASN A 97 4.26 -4.21 9.41
N ALA A 98 3.83 -3.67 8.26
CA ALA A 98 3.53 -4.45 7.08
C ALA A 98 4.76 -5.21 6.54
N ALA A 99 5.94 -4.60 6.59
CA ALA A 99 7.20 -5.21 6.19
C ALA A 99 7.60 -6.35 7.13
N TYR A 100 7.58 -6.10 8.44
CA TYR A 100 7.89 -7.10 9.47
C TYR A 100 6.97 -8.33 9.37
N ASP A 101 5.65 -8.10 9.29
CA ASP A 101 4.66 -9.16 9.12
C ASP A 101 4.90 -10.00 7.86
N ARG A 102 5.32 -9.34 6.77
CA ARG A 102 5.63 -10.01 5.51
C ARG A 102 6.87 -10.89 5.63
N ILE A 103 7.94 -10.40 6.24
CA ILE A 103 9.16 -11.18 6.50
C ILE A 103 8.82 -12.39 7.37
N GLN A 104 8.07 -12.20 8.45
CA GLN A 104 7.62 -13.27 9.34
C GLN A 104 6.81 -14.34 8.60
N ARG A 105 5.92 -13.95 7.67
CA ARG A 105 5.19 -14.90 6.81
C ARG A 105 6.09 -15.63 5.82
N LEU A 106 7.08 -14.96 5.23
CA LEU A 106 8.02 -15.57 4.28
C LEU A 106 8.90 -16.62 4.95
N ARG A 107 9.28 -16.41 6.22
CA ARG A 107 10.16 -17.31 6.97
C ARG A 107 9.44 -18.47 7.67
N LYS A 108 8.11 -18.39 7.80
CA LYS A 108 7.26 -19.47 8.33
C LYS A 108 6.83 -20.50 7.29
N ARG A 109 7.08 -20.24 6.00
CA ARG A 109 6.88 -21.19 4.90
C ARG A 109 8.15 -21.99 4.66
#